data_AF-A0A9W6B4C5-F1
#
_entry.id   AF-A0A9W6B4C5-F1
#
_cell.length_a   1.000
_cell.length_b   1.000
_cell.length_c   1.000
_cell.angle_alpha   90.00
_cell.angle_beta   90.00
_cell.angle_gamma   90.00
#
_symmetry.space_group_name_H-M   'P 1'
#
loop_
_entity.id
_entity.type
_entity.pdbx_description
1 polymer ?
#
loop_
_entity_poly.entity_id
_entity_poly.type
_entity_poly.pdbx_seq_one_letter_code
_entity_poly.pdbx_strand_id
1 'polypeptide(L)'
;MDNIDYDLIKSYFRIDNKIKAVHSHKVRYVWRFWQQSFINSPLNYDSNGNKISIKPFQLQVNDLVDYESFVHDTTDLLRFKKHYFNRYLINLNEHDLNYLKKMYLFKTNKPEHNHELDQQTMNELNQIEEATEWRFKLPVNKAVDITDNPFSNLDKMLGAL
;
A
#
# COMPACT_ATOMS: atom_id res chain seq x y z
N MET A 1 -11.74 -21.20 5.68
CA MET A 1 -11.21 -19.85 5.45
C MET A 1 -9.71 -19.96 5.47
N ASP A 2 -9.07 -19.56 4.39
CA ASP A 2 -7.64 -19.79 4.22
C ASP A 2 -6.84 -18.63 4.82
N ASN A 3 -5.54 -18.83 5.05
CA ASN A 3 -4.68 -17.77 5.61
C ASN A 3 -4.68 -16.49 4.77
N ILE A 4 -4.89 -16.63 3.45
CA ILE A 4 -4.97 -15.52 2.49
C ILE A 4 -6.21 -14.65 2.78
N ASP A 5 -7.36 -15.27 3.00
CA ASP A 5 -8.61 -14.58 3.31
C ASP A 5 -8.51 -13.84 4.65
N TYR A 6 -7.90 -14.50 5.64
CA TYR A 6 -7.66 -13.91 6.96
C TYR A 6 -6.80 -12.65 6.87
N ASP A 7 -5.71 -12.71 6.10
CA ASP A 7 -4.81 -11.59 5.90
C ASP A 7 -5.48 -10.45 5.13
N LEU A 8 -6.37 -10.75 4.17
CA LEU A 8 -7.11 -9.74 3.44
C LEU A 8 -8.02 -8.92 4.36
N ILE A 9 -8.89 -9.56 5.16
CA ILE A 9 -9.78 -8.87 6.11
C ILE A 9 -8.98 -8.02 7.08
N LYS A 10 -7.93 -8.60 7.66
CA LYS A 10 -7.02 -7.90 8.56
C LYS A 10 -6.36 -6.69 7.89
N SER A 11 -6.06 -6.79 6.61
CA SER A 11 -5.48 -5.69 5.84
C SER A 11 -6.45 -4.51 5.68
N TYR A 12 -7.74 -4.79 5.53
CA TYR A 12 -8.81 -3.79 5.44
C TYR A 12 -8.98 -3.00 6.75
N PHE A 13 -8.96 -3.70 7.90
CA PHE A 13 -8.92 -3.05 9.22
C PHE A 13 -7.68 -2.16 9.43
N ARG A 14 -6.61 -2.38 8.66
CA ARG A 14 -5.33 -1.66 8.77
C ARG A 14 -5.11 -0.63 7.66
N ILE A 15 -6.12 -0.31 6.84
CA ILE A 15 -5.97 0.66 5.75
C ILE A 15 -5.44 2.01 6.24
N ASP A 16 -5.89 2.50 7.39
CA ASP A 16 -5.37 3.77 7.96
C ASP A 16 -3.88 3.72 8.25
N ASN A 17 -3.40 2.59 8.73
CA ASN A 17 -1.97 2.39 8.98
C ASN A 17 -1.20 2.31 7.67
N LYS A 18 -1.78 1.70 6.62
CA LYS A 18 -1.19 1.70 5.28
C LYS A 18 -1.09 3.13 4.71
N ILE A 19 -2.15 3.94 4.82
CA ILE A 19 -2.12 5.34 4.37
C ILE A 19 -1.04 6.14 5.13
N LYS A 20 -0.96 5.99 6.45
CA LYS A 20 0.07 6.64 7.28
C LYS A 20 1.49 6.19 6.92
N ALA A 21 1.67 4.90 6.62
CA ALA A 21 2.94 4.36 6.16
C ALA A 21 3.34 4.99 4.82
N VAL A 22 2.44 4.99 3.83
CA VAL A 22 2.67 5.61 2.52
C VAL A 22 3.09 7.08 2.65
N HIS A 23 2.42 7.86 3.50
CA HIS A 23 2.79 9.25 3.75
C HIS A 23 4.16 9.39 4.42
N SER A 24 4.46 8.53 5.41
CA SER A 24 5.77 8.50 6.07
C SER A 24 6.90 8.17 5.08
N HIS A 25 6.66 7.22 4.16
CA HIS A 25 7.59 6.89 3.09
C HIS A 25 7.81 8.08 2.14
N LYS A 26 6.74 8.81 1.79
CA LYS A 26 6.85 10.04 0.99
C LYS A 26 7.74 11.08 1.64
N VAL A 27 7.51 11.38 2.92
CA VAL A 27 8.34 12.36 3.65
C VAL A 27 9.81 11.94 3.63
N ARG A 28 10.10 10.65 3.87
CA ARG A 28 11.47 10.13 3.84
C ARG A 28 12.09 10.19 2.43
N TYR A 29 11.33 9.87 1.39
CA TYR A 29 11.79 9.90 0.01
C TYR A 29 12.14 11.34 -0.42
N VAL A 30 11.24 12.30 -0.18
CA VAL A 30 11.45 13.72 -0.45
C VAL A 30 12.68 14.24 0.30
N TRP A 31 12.83 13.89 1.58
CA TRP A 31 13.99 14.29 2.36
C TRP A 31 15.30 13.76 1.73
N ARG A 32 15.34 12.50 1.28
CA ARG A 32 16.52 11.91 0.63
C ARG A 32 16.85 12.59 -0.68
N PHE A 33 15.85 12.89 -1.50
CA PHE A 33 16.02 13.62 -2.76
C PHE A 33 16.73 14.96 -2.54
N TRP A 34 16.26 15.75 -1.57
CA TRP A 34 16.87 17.03 -1.26
C TRP A 34 18.29 16.89 -0.68
N GLN A 35 18.55 15.92 0.20
CA GLN A 35 19.90 15.68 0.73
C GLN A 35 20.90 15.28 -0.38
N GLN A 36 20.49 14.44 -1.32
CA GLN A 36 21.35 13.99 -2.42
C GLN A 36 21.70 15.11 -3.41
N SER A 37 20.77 16.03 -3.62
CA SER A 37 20.93 17.15 -4.56
C SER A 37 21.99 18.17 -4.12
N PHE A 38 22.32 18.24 -2.82
CA PHE A 38 23.33 19.16 -2.28
C PHE A 38 24.72 18.53 -2.05
N ILE A 39 24.82 17.19 -1.94
CA ILE A 39 26.06 16.50 -1.51
C ILE A 39 26.94 16.05 -2.69
N ASN A 40 26.37 15.88 -3.88
CA ASN A 40 27.04 15.16 -4.96
C ASN A 40 27.56 16.09 -6.06
N SER A 41 28.84 16.46 -5.96
CA SER A 41 29.55 17.18 -7.00
C SER A 41 29.72 16.32 -8.26
N PRO A 42 29.63 16.88 -9.49
CA PRO A 42 30.00 16.18 -10.72
C PRO A 42 31.48 15.76 -10.78
N LEU A 43 32.28 16.14 -9.78
CA LEU A 43 33.68 15.75 -9.57
C LEU A 43 33.86 14.67 -8.48
N ASN A 44 32.79 13.98 -8.06
CA ASN A 44 32.91 12.91 -7.07
C ASN A 44 33.51 11.64 -7.71
N TYR A 45 34.66 11.22 -7.19
CA TYR A 45 35.34 9.99 -7.56
C TYR A 45 35.37 9.04 -6.36
N ASP A 46 35.27 7.73 -6.61
CA ASP A 46 35.46 6.72 -5.58
C ASP A 46 36.96 6.59 -5.20
N SER A 47 37.27 5.77 -4.20
CA SER A 47 38.65 5.50 -3.77
C SER A 47 39.52 4.84 -4.85
N ASN A 48 38.90 4.35 -5.92
CA ASN A 48 39.56 3.72 -7.06
C ASN A 48 39.68 4.68 -8.26
N GLY A 49 39.27 5.94 -8.11
CA GLY A 49 39.30 6.95 -9.16
C GLY A 49 38.19 6.83 -10.20
N ASN A 50 37.19 5.96 -9.99
CA ASN A 50 36.02 5.88 -10.87
C ASN A 50 35.06 7.02 -10.54
N LYS A 51 34.49 7.62 -11.60
CA LYS A 51 33.44 8.62 -11.43
C LYS A 51 32.22 7.95 -10.80
N ILE A 52 31.76 8.44 -9.65
CA ILE A 52 30.53 7.94 -9.05
C ILE A 52 29.39 8.38 -9.98
N SER A 53 28.79 7.43 -10.69
CA SER A 53 27.69 7.71 -11.62
C SER A 53 26.49 8.20 -10.84
N ILE A 54 26.29 9.51 -10.82
CA ILE A 54 25.10 10.14 -10.23
C ILE A 54 24.04 10.19 -11.33
N LYS A 55 22.85 9.63 -11.06
CA LYS A 55 21.68 9.77 -11.95
C LYS A 55 21.48 11.27 -12.22
N PRO A 56 21.40 11.72 -13.48
CA PRO A 56 21.18 13.12 -13.82
C PRO A 56 20.03 13.72 -13.02
N PHE A 57 20.19 14.94 -12.48
CA PHE A 57 19.20 15.59 -11.63
C PHE A 57 17.80 15.62 -12.26
N GLN A 58 17.70 15.86 -13.57
CA GLN A 58 16.44 15.81 -14.32
C GLN A 58 15.73 14.46 -14.21
N LEU A 59 16.47 13.35 -14.28
CA LEU A 59 15.88 12.02 -14.11
C LEU A 59 15.49 11.74 -12.65
N GLN A 60 16.18 12.34 -11.67
CA GLN A 60 15.78 12.24 -10.27
C GLN A 60 14.50 13.04 -10.00
N VAL A 61 14.32 14.20 -10.66
CA VAL A 61 13.08 14.98 -10.61
C VAL A 61 11.92 14.19 -11.21
N ASN A 62 12.14 13.51 -12.34
CA ASN A 62 11.12 12.63 -12.92
C ASN A 62 10.72 11.53 -11.94
N ASP A 63 11.70 10.82 -11.33
CA ASP A 63 11.39 9.81 -10.32
C ASP A 63 10.58 10.36 -9.14
N LEU A 64 10.88 11.59 -8.71
CA LEU A 64 10.15 12.26 -7.65
C LEU A 64 8.69 12.51 -8.05
N VAL A 65 8.46 13.05 -9.24
CA VAL A 65 7.11 13.32 -9.77
C VAL A 65 6.32 12.02 -9.93
N ASP A 66 6.95 10.97 -10.46
CA ASP A 66 6.34 9.65 -10.61
C ASP A 66 5.98 9.05 -9.24
N TYR A 67 6.89 9.17 -8.27
CA TYR A 67 6.66 8.70 -6.91
C TYR A 67 5.55 9.48 -6.19
N GLU A 68 5.44 10.80 -6.40
CA GLU A 68 4.35 11.59 -5.86
C GLU A 68 2.99 11.18 -6.44
N SER A 69 2.94 10.94 -7.75
CA SER A 69 1.75 10.44 -8.44
C SER A 69 1.35 9.07 -7.90
N PHE A 70 2.32 8.16 -7.73
CA PHE A 70 2.09 6.84 -7.12
C PHE A 70 1.51 6.94 -5.70
N VAL A 71 2.05 7.82 -4.86
CA VAL A 71 1.55 8.03 -3.49
C VAL A 71 0.12 8.55 -3.49
N HIS A 72 -0.20 9.47 -4.40
CA HIS A 72 -1.54 10.01 -4.58
C HIS A 72 -2.52 8.90 -4.97
N ASP A 73 -2.23 8.17 -6.04
CA ASP A 73 -3.09 7.10 -6.57
C ASP A 73 -3.28 5.96 -5.57
N THR A 74 -2.21 5.56 -4.89
CA THR A 74 -2.28 4.55 -3.82
C THR A 74 -3.16 5.02 -2.67
N THR A 75 -3.06 6.30 -2.29
CA THR A 75 -3.87 6.87 -1.20
C THR A 75 -5.35 6.89 -1.59
N ASP A 76 -5.65 7.28 -2.83
CA ASP A 76 -7.02 7.34 -3.33
C ASP A 76 -7.66 5.96 -3.44
N LEU A 77 -6.91 4.97 -3.92
CA LEU A 77 -7.31 3.57 -3.94
C LEU A 77 -7.63 3.07 -2.52
N LEU A 78 -6.74 3.31 -1.56
CA LEU A 78 -6.93 2.90 -0.17
C LEU A 78 -8.14 3.59 0.47
N ARG A 79 -8.34 4.90 0.20
CA ARG A 79 -9.51 5.65 0.68
C ARG A 79 -10.80 5.12 0.10
N PHE A 80 -10.82 4.76 -1.18
CA PHE A 80 -11.96 4.13 -1.84
C PHE A 80 -12.33 2.82 -1.15
N LYS A 81 -11.37 1.90 -1.00
CA LYS A 81 -11.58 0.62 -0.30
C LYS A 81 -12.11 0.82 1.13
N LYS A 82 -11.49 1.75 1.87
CA LYS A 82 -11.91 2.08 3.23
C LYS A 82 -13.34 2.61 3.29
N HIS A 83 -13.73 3.46 2.35
CA HIS A 83 -15.06 4.05 2.33
C HIS A 83 -16.15 2.96 2.26
N TYR A 84 -16.02 2.01 1.33
CA TYR A 84 -17.00 0.93 1.19
C TYR A 84 -16.93 -0.07 2.33
N PHE A 85 -15.72 -0.41 2.81
CA PHE A 85 -15.57 -1.28 3.96
C PHE A 85 -16.20 -0.68 5.22
N ASN A 86 -16.04 0.62 5.46
CA ASN A 86 -16.71 1.29 6.57
C ASN A 86 -18.23 1.28 6.44
N ARG A 87 -18.76 1.42 5.21
CA ARG A 87 -20.21 1.30 4.97
C ARG A 87 -20.72 -0.09 5.31
N TYR A 88 -19.98 -1.14 4.92
CA TYR A 88 -20.28 -2.51 5.33
C TYR A 88 -20.28 -2.66 6.86
N LEU A 89 -19.23 -2.18 7.54
CA LEU A 89 -19.11 -2.28 8.99
C LEU A 89 -20.22 -1.54 9.75
N ILE A 90 -20.73 -0.44 9.22
CA ILE A 90 -21.85 0.32 9.83
C ILE A 90 -23.17 -0.46 9.76
N ASN A 91 -23.33 -1.31 8.75
CA ASN A 91 -24.54 -2.11 8.56
C ASN A 91 -24.55 -3.40 9.41
N LEU A 92 -23.41 -3.77 10.00
CA LEU A 92 -23.33 -4.94 10.89
C LEU A 92 -23.94 -4.63 12.25
N ASN A 93 -24.49 -5.67 12.88
CA ASN A 93 -24.90 -5.57 14.27
C ASN A 93 -23.66 -5.44 15.19
N GLU A 94 -23.87 -4.97 16.41
CA GLU A 94 -22.78 -4.72 17.36
C GLU A 94 -22.01 -6.00 17.73
N HIS A 95 -22.70 -7.14 17.79
CA HIS A 95 -22.10 -8.43 18.11
C HIS A 95 -21.11 -8.90 17.03
N ASP A 96 -21.51 -8.82 15.77
CA ASP A 96 -20.73 -9.22 14.60
C ASP A 96 -19.56 -8.29 14.38
N LEU A 97 -19.77 -6.97 14.55
CA LEU A 97 -18.69 -5.99 14.52
C LEU A 97 -17.65 -6.27 15.62
N ASN A 98 -18.11 -6.62 16.83
CA ASN A 98 -17.22 -6.96 17.93
C ASN A 98 -16.46 -8.26 17.69
N TYR A 99 -17.09 -9.26 17.07
CA TYR A 99 -16.42 -10.49 16.63
C TYR A 99 -15.29 -10.15 15.64
N LEU A 100 -15.59 -9.42 14.56
CA LEU A 100 -14.60 -9.07 13.53
C LEU A 100 -13.43 -8.27 14.11
N LYS A 101 -13.70 -7.30 14.99
CA LYS A 101 -12.63 -6.55 15.68
C LYS A 101 -11.78 -7.47 16.56
N LYS A 102 -12.38 -8.35 17.36
CA LYS A 102 -11.64 -9.27 18.23
C LYS A 102 -10.81 -10.29 17.48
N MET A 103 -11.23 -10.69 16.27
CA MET A 103 -10.57 -11.70 15.46
C MET A 103 -9.46 -11.11 14.57
N TYR A 104 -9.71 -9.96 13.94
CA TYR A 104 -8.84 -9.39 12.90
C TYR A 104 -8.06 -8.15 13.36
N LEU A 105 -8.55 -7.41 14.35
CA LEU A 105 -7.89 -6.22 14.88
C LEU A 105 -7.09 -6.52 16.15
N PHE A 106 -7.68 -7.24 17.10
CA PHE A 106 -7.07 -7.57 18.39
C PHE A 106 -6.45 -8.96 18.37
N LYS A 107 -5.25 -9.13 18.95
CA LYS A 107 -4.63 -10.46 19.16
C LYS A 107 -5.24 -11.15 20.38
N THR A 108 -6.55 -11.26 20.43
CA THR A 108 -7.25 -11.91 21.54
C THR A 108 -7.40 -13.40 21.30
N ASN A 109 -7.31 -14.19 22.38
CA ASN A 109 -7.46 -15.64 22.32
C ASN A 109 -8.87 -16.00 21.81
N LYS A 110 -8.91 -16.51 20.58
CA LYS A 110 -9.95 -17.34 19.95
C LYS A 110 -11.40 -17.02 20.37
N PRO A 111 -12.02 -15.97 19.81
CA PRO A 111 -13.48 -15.93 19.76
C PRO A 111 -14.02 -17.18 19.05
N GLU A 112 -15.21 -17.65 19.43
CA GLU A 112 -15.91 -18.73 18.71
C GLU A 112 -16.00 -18.35 17.23
N HIS A 113 -15.54 -19.25 16.35
CA HIS A 113 -15.40 -18.96 14.94
C HIS A 113 -16.78 -18.84 14.27
N ASN A 114 -17.11 -17.65 13.78
CA ASN A 114 -18.33 -17.39 13.03
C ASN A 114 -18.05 -17.48 11.53
N HIS A 115 -18.05 -18.70 11.00
CA HIS A 115 -17.79 -18.99 9.58
C HIS A 115 -18.73 -18.26 8.62
N GLU A 116 -20.00 -18.06 9.00
CA GLU A 116 -20.98 -17.40 8.15
C GLU A 116 -20.63 -15.92 7.96
N LEU A 117 -20.34 -15.22 9.07
CA LEU A 117 -19.93 -13.82 9.04
C LEU A 117 -18.59 -13.61 8.33
N ASP A 118 -17.66 -14.54 8.49
CA ASP A 118 -16.38 -14.50 7.78
C ASP A 118 -16.58 -14.64 6.26
N GLN A 119 -17.45 -15.56 5.83
CA GLN A 119 -17.79 -15.71 4.40
C GLN A 119 -18.53 -14.48 3.85
N GLN A 120 -19.48 -13.93 4.60
CA GLN A 120 -20.18 -12.70 4.22
C GLN A 120 -19.20 -11.53 4.07
N THR A 121 -18.28 -11.39 5.03
CA THR A 121 -17.24 -10.36 4.98
C THR A 121 -16.36 -10.54 3.75
N MET A 122 -15.92 -11.76 3.45
CA MET A 122 -15.11 -12.03 2.25
C MET A 122 -15.84 -11.74 0.95
N ASN A 123 -17.13 -12.10 0.85
CA ASN A 123 -17.93 -11.78 -0.32
C ASN A 123 -18.00 -10.28 -0.54
N GLU A 124 -18.12 -9.50 0.53
CA GLU A 124 -18.17 -8.05 0.43
C GLU A 124 -16.82 -7.44 0.08
N LEU A 125 -15.72 -7.97 0.62
CA LEU A 125 -14.38 -7.56 0.22
C LEU A 125 -14.12 -7.84 -1.26
N ASN A 126 -14.58 -8.97 -1.78
CA ASN A 126 -14.46 -9.30 -3.20
C ASN A 126 -15.22 -8.30 -4.09
N GLN A 127 -16.42 -7.89 -3.69
CA GLN A 127 -17.16 -6.84 -4.39
C GLN A 127 -16.43 -5.49 -4.36
N ILE A 128 -15.81 -5.15 -3.23
CA ILE A 128 -15.01 -3.92 -3.10
C ILE A 128 -13.75 -3.99 -3.99
N GLU A 129 -13.07 -5.14 -4.06
CA GLU A 129 -11.92 -5.35 -4.94
C GLU A 129 -12.33 -5.21 -6.40
N GLU A 130 -13.41 -5.88 -6.82
CA GLU A 130 -13.93 -5.77 -8.18
C GLU A 130 -14.29 -4.31 -8.53
N ALA A 131 -15.02 -3.62 -7.65
CA ALA A 131 -15.34 -2.20 -7.84
C ALA A 131 -14.10 -1.31 -7.91
N THR A 132 -13.04 -1.67 -7.18
CA THR A 132 -11.76 -0.96 -7.22
C THR A 132 -11.06 -1.17 -8.57
N GLU A 133 -11.02 -2.40 -9.07
CA GLU A 133 -10.42 -2.74 -10.37
C GLU A 133 -11.09 -1.94 -11.49
N TRP A 134 -12.43 -1.90 -11.51
CA TRP A 134 -13.19 -1.13 -12.48
C TRP A 134 -12.94 0.38 -12.39
N ARG A 135 -12.95 0.94 -11.17
CA ARG A 135 -12.79 2.39 -10.96
C ARG A 135 -11.41 2.89 -11.34
N PHE A 136 -10.36 2.15 -10.99
CA PHE A 136 -8.97 2.56 -11.17
C PHE A 136 -8.31 1.94 -12.41
N LYS A 137 -9.05 1.14 -13.20
CA LYS A 137 -8.57 0.45 -14.41
C LYS A 137 -7.29 -0.35 -14.15
N LEU A 138 -7.23 -1.01 -12.99
CA LEU A 138 -6.08 -1.83 -12.63
C LEU A 138 -6.07 -3.07 -13.53
N PRO A 139 -4.90 -3.52 -14.03
CA PRO A 139 -4.82 -4.78 -14.74
C PRO A 139 -5.23 -5.92 -13.78
N VAL A 140 -6.15 -6.77 -14.23
CA VAL A 140 -6.61 -7.95 -13.50
C VAL A 140 -5.39 -8.79 -13.12
N ASN A 141 -5.18 -8.98 -11.81
CA ASN A 141 -4.02 -9.59 -11.17
C ASN A 141 -2.68 -8.83 -11.30
N LYS A 142 -2.35 -8.07 -10.25
CA LYS A 142 -1.04 -8.15 -9.58
C LYS A 142 -1.19 -7.56 -8.17
N ALA A 143 -1.28 -8.44 -7.17
CA ALA A 143 -1.00 -8.07 -5.80
C ALA A 143 0.43 -7.50 -5.76
N VAL A 144 0.55 -6.17 -5.78
CA VAL A 144 1.84 -5.54 -5.54
C VAL A 144 2.05 -5.60 -4.03
N ASP A 145 2.70 -6.67 -3.59
CA ASP A 145 3.37 -6.67 -2.30
C ASP A 145 4.34 -5.49 -2.29
N ILE A 146 3.96 -4.45 -1.56
CA ILE A 146 4.81 -3.28 -1.29
C ILE A 146 5.95 -3.82 -0.43
N THR A 147 7.05 -4.16 -1.09
CA THR A 147 8.30 -4.51 -0.42
C THR A 147 8.93 -3.25 0.19
N ASP A 148 9.66 -3.40 1.30
CA ASP A 148 10.32 -2.31 2.04
C ASP A 148 11.34 -1.50 1.20
N ASN A 149 11.66 -1.98 0.01
CA ASN A 149 12.54 -1.31 -0.93
C ASN A 149 11.73 -0.49 -1.95
N PRO A 150 11.77 0.86 -1.89
CA PRO A 150 11.01 1.71 -2.81
C PRO A 150 11.45 1.56 -4.28
N PHE A 151 12.68 1.10 -4.54
CA PHE A 151 13.18 0.88 -5.90
C PHE A 151 12.62 -0.41 -6.54
N SER A 152 12.38 -1.47 -5.78
CA SER A 152 11.81 -2.72 -6.33
C SER A 152 10.33 -2.59 -6.66
N ASN A 153 9.62 -1.66 -6.01
CA ASN A 153 8.23 -1.38 -6.34
C ASN A 153 8.11 -0.56 -7.65
N LEU A 154 9.11 0.27 -7.97
CA LEU A 154 9.19 1.07 -9.19
C LEU A 154 9.55 0.20 -10.42
N ASP A 155 10.50 -0.73 -10.29
CA ASP A 155 10.84 -1.69 -11.35
C ASP A 155 9.67 -2.65 -11.67
N LYS A 156 8.90 -3.07 -10.67
CA LYS A 156 7.69 -3.89 -10.89
C LYS A 156 6.58 -3.14 -11.65
N MET A 157 6.53 -1.81 -11.54
CA MET A 157 5.57 -0.97 -12.25
C MET A 157 6.04 -0.60 -13.66
N LEU A 158 7.33 -0.35 -13.85
CA LEU A 158 7.90 -0.01 -15.17
C LEU A 158 8.08 -1.23 -16.08
N GLY A 159 8.31 -2.42 -15.53
CA GLY A 159 8.40 -3.67 -16.31
C GLY A 159 7.06 -4.29 -16.71
N ALA A 160 5.94 -3.60 -16.46
CA ALA A 160 4.58 -4.03 -16.82
C ALA A 160 3.97 -3.24 -17.99
N LEU A 161 4.75 -2.37 -18.64
CA LEU A 161 4.46 -1.76 -19.95
C LEU A 161 5.21 -2.52 -21.05
#